data_AF-A0A645FLP6-F1
#
_entry.id   AF-A0A645FLP6-F1
#
_cell.length_a   1.000
_cell.length_b   1.000
_cell.length_c   1.000
_cell.angle_alpha   90.00
_cell.angle_beta   90.00
_cell.angle_gamma   90.00
#
_symmetry.space_group_name_H-M   'P 1'
#
loop_
_entity.id
_entity.type
_entity.pdbx_description
1 polymer ?
#
loop_
_entity_poly.entity_id
_entity_poly.type
_entity_poly.pdbx_seq_one_letter_code
_entity_poly.pdbx_strand_id
1 'polypeptide(L)' 'MKQAAFIAHCDLEIDDKVKLPPLDLEWIVYDIRAIHTLRDGNVVFEFLLECNGHFSTWLKRNQIQYPINS' A
#
# COMPACT_ATOMS: atom_id res chain seq x y z
N MET A 1 27.23 1.50 18.53
CA MET A 1 26.74 1.85 17.19
C MET A 1 25.31 2.35 17.33
N LYS A 2 24.99 3.57 16.90
CA LYS A 2 23.60 4.05 16.91
C LYS A 2 22.90 3.43 15.70
N GLN A 3 21.88 2.59 15.91
CA GLN A 3 20.97 2.21 14.83
C GLN A 3 20.32 3.48 14.29
N ALA A 4 20.51 3.76 13.01
CA ALA A 4 19.72 4.79 12.34
C ALA A 4 18.28 4.27 12.29
N ALA A 5 17.40 4.86 13.09
CA ALA A 5 15.97 4.67 12.95
C ALA A 5 15.48 5.68 11.91
N PHE A 6 14.85 5.18 10.85
CA PHE A 6 14.17 5.99 9.86
C PHE A 6 12.66 5.85 10.05
N ILE A 7 11.95 6.97 9.89
CA ILE A 7 10.49 7.01 9.94
C ILE A 7 9.99 6.90 8.51
N ALA A 8 9.26 5.83 8.21
CA ALA A 8 8.54 5.68 6.95
C ALA A 8 7.10 6.11 7.16
N HIS A 9 6.61 7.04 6.34
CA HIS A 9 5.23 7.50 6.39
C HIS A 9 4.38 6.70 5.40
N CYS A 10 3.32 6.04 5.90
CA CYS A 10 2.31 5.37 5.11
C CYS A 10 1.07 6.27 5.07
N ASP A 11 0.52 6.51 3.88
CA ASP A 11 -0.61 7.42 3.65
C ASP A 11 -1.95 6.69 3.43
N LEU A 12 -1.93 5.36 3.52
CA LEU A 12 -3.08 4.47 3.42
C LEU A 12 -3.25 3.73 4.75
N GLU A 13 -4.49 3.53 5.16
CA GLU A 13 -4.89 2.77 6.34
C GLU A 13 -5.64 1.49 5.94
N ILE A 14 -5.74 0.54 6.87
CA ILE A 14 -6.62 -0.63 6.69
C ILE A 14 -8.07 -0.12 6.57
N ASP A 15 -8.86 -0.78 5.73
CA ASP A 15 -10.22 -0.42 5.33
C ASP A 15 -10.36 0.80 4.41
N ASP A 16 -9.25 1.45 4.03
CA ASP A 16 -9.29 2.51 3.01
C ASP A 16 -9.79 1.96 1.67
N LYS A 17 -10.64 2.75 1.02
CA LYS A 17 -11.12 2.49 -0.33
C LYS A 17 -10.17 3.11 -1.34
N VAL A 18 -9.73 2.31 -2.30
CA VAL A 18 -8.80 2.71 -3.36
C VAL A 18 -9.30 2.28 -4.75
N LYS A 19 -8.72 2.85 -5.81
CA LYS A 19 -8.94 2.41 -7.20
C LYS A 19 -7.65 1.90 -7.83
N LEU A 20 -7.78 0.96 -8.76
CA LEU A 20 -6.65 0.38 -9.49
C LEU A 20 -6.73 0.73 -10.98
N PRO A 21 -5.97 1.71 -11.47
CA PRO A 21 -5.97 2.02 -12.91
C PRO A 21 -5.54 0.81 -13.76
N PRO A 22 -6.16 0.56 -14.93
CA PRO A 22 -7.28 1.28 -15.53
C PRO A 22 -8.67 0.76 -15.10
N LEU A 23 -8.74 -0.15 -14.13
CA LEU A 23 -9.99 -0.74 -13.64
C LEU A 23 -10.70 0.27 -12.71
N ASP A 24 -11.88 0.73 -13.11
CA ASP A 24 -12.74 1.58 -12.25
C ASP A 24 -13.51 0.74 -11.23
N LEU A 25 -12.81 -0.21 -10.60
CA LEU A 25 -13.34 -1.02 -9.50
C LEU A 25 -12.80 -0.47 -8.19
N GLU A 26 -13.67 -0.42 -7.18
CA GLU A 26 -13.30 -0.08 -5.81
C GLU A 26 -12.67 -1.31 -5.13
N TRP A 27 -11.55 -1.09 -4.47
CA TRP A 27 -10.84 -2.09 -3.68
C TRP A 27 -10.68 -1.57 -2.25
N ILE A 28 -10.58 -2.48 -1.29
CA ILE A 28 -10.38 -2.16 0.12
C ILE A 28 -8.99 -2.61 0.54
N VAL A 29 -8.26 -1.76 1.25
CA VAL A 29 -6.97 -2.13 1.87
C VAL A 29 -7.23 -3.09 3.02
N TYR A 30 -6.83 -4.35 2.86
CA TYR A 30 -7.04 -5.40 3.86
C TYR A 30 -5.82 -5.57 4.79
N ASP A 31 -4.61 -5.39 4.25
CA ASP A 31 -3.36 -5.55 5.00
C ASP A 31 -2.26 -4.64 4.44
N ILE A 32 -1.30 -4.26 5.28
CA ILE A 32 -0.20 -3.37 4.94
C ILE A 32 1.10 -3.95 5.47
N ARG A 33 2.10 -4.09 4.61
CA ARG A 33 3.44 -4.54 5.01
C ARG A 33 4.52 -3.57 4.56
N ALA A 34 5.52 -3.40 5.42
CA ALA A 34 6.74 -2.66 5.11
C ALA A 34 7.86 -3.62 4.69
N ILE A 35 8.41 -3.40 3.50
CA ILE A 35 9.56 -4.14 2.97
C ILE A 35 10.79 -3.24 3.05
N HIS A 36 11.77 -3.68 3.84
CA HIS A 36 13.06 -3.03 3.97
C HIS A 36 14.02 -3.54 2.89
N THR A 37 14.46 -2.67 1.98
CA THR A 37 15.52 -3.02 1.04
C THR A 37 16.89 -2.70 1.65
N LEU A 38 17.58 -3.74 2.12
CA LEU A 38 18.89 -3.63 2.80
C LEU A 38 19.97 -2.94 1.95
N ARG A 39 19.81 -2.91 0.62
CA ARG A 39 20.82 -2.40 -0.32
C ARG A 39 20.79 -0.87 -0.45
N ASP A 40 19.61 -0.26 -0.36
CA ASP A 40 19.41 1.16 -0.67
C ASP A 40 18.90 1.96 0.54
N GLY A 41 18.69 1.30 1.69
CA GLY A 41 18.17 1.94 2.90
C GLY A 41 16.72 2.44 2.74
N ASN A 42 16.00 1.95 1.73
CA ASN A 42 14.66 2.37 1.41
C ASN A 42 13.61 1.44 2.05
N VAL A 43 12.50 2.03 2.46
CA VAL A 43 11.30 1.30 2.92
C VAL A 43 10.25 1.41 1.84
N VAL A 44 9.72 0.28 1.38
CA VAL A 44 8.61 0.22 0.42
C VAL A 44 7.42 -0.41 1.09
N PHE A 45 6.26 0.24 1.01
CA PHE A 45 5.00 -0.34 1.45
C PHE A 45 4.32 -1.13 0.34
N GLU A 46 3.81 -2.29 0.70
CA GLU A 46 2.90 -3.07 -0.11
C GLU A 46 1.57 -3.24 0.62
N PHE A 47 0.49 -3.26 -0.16
CA PHE A 47 -0.89 -3.24 0.32
C PHE A 47 -1.60 -4.46 -0.27
N LEU A 48 -2.20 -5.27 0.60
CA LEU A 48 -3.12 -6.31 0.17
C LEU A 48 -4.46 -5.64 -0.07
N LEU A 49 -4.90 -5.65 -1.31
CA LEU A 49 -6.19 -5.11 -1.69
C LEU A 49 -7.17 -6.22 -1.96
N GLU A 50 -8.39 -6.07 -1.45
CA GLU A 50 -9.50 -6.99 -1.71
C GLU A 50 -10.61 -6.31 -2.51
N CYS A 51 -11.16 -7.01 -3.50
CA CYS A 51 -12.34 -6.61 -4.26
C CYS A 51 -13.45 -7.63 -4.05
N ASN A 52 -14.60 -7.15 -3.55
CA ASN A 52 -15.84 -7.91 -3.38
C ASN A 52 -15.70 -9.25 -2.63
N GLY A 53 -14.79 -9.38 -1.65
CA GLY A 53 -14.68 -10.59 -0.82
C GLY A 53 -14.11 -11.84 -1.51
N HIS A 54 -13.61 -11.72 -2.75
CA HIS A 54 -13.21 -12.89 -3.55
C HIS A 54 -11.84 -12.76 -4.21
N PHE A 55 -11.39 -11.54 -4.52
CA PHE A 55 -10.13 -11.31 -5.22
C PHE A 55 -9.20 -10.45 -4.37
N SER A 56 -8.04 -10.99 -4.03
CA SER A 56 -7.01 -10.27 -3.26
C SER A 56 -5.68 -10.22 -4.00
N THR A 57 -5.01 -9.06 -4.02
CA THR A 57 -3.67 -8.93 -4.62
C THR A 57 -2.79 -7.95 -3.85
N TRP A 58 -1.48 -8.20 -3.85
CA TRP A 58 -0.49 -7.30 -3.27
C TRP A 58 -0.03 -6.28 -4.30
N LEU A 59 -0.13 -5.00 -3.97
CA LEU A 59 0.29 -3.89 -4.83
C LEU A 59 1.12 -2.87 -4.08
N LYS A 60 2.01 -2.19 -4.80
CA LYS A 60 2.82 -1.08 -4.29
C LYS A 60 2.02 0.22 -4.32
N ARG A 61 2.40 1.18 -3.47
CA ARG A 61 1.73 2.50 -3.38
C ARG A 61 1.53 3.19 -4.73
N ASN A 62 2.51 3.11 -5.63
CA ASN A 62 2.48 3.76 -6.96
C ASN A 62 1.56 3.08 -7.98
N GLN A 63 1.02 1.91 -7.67
CA GLN A 63 0.04 1.18 -8.50
C GLN A 63 -1.40 1.47 -8.07
N ILE A 64 -1.58 2.24 -7.00
CA ILE A 64 -2.86 2.48 -6.34
C ILE A 64 -3.23 3.95 -6.51
N GLN A 65 -4.44 4.22 -6.97
CA GLN A 65 -5.00 5.56 -6.98
C GLN A 65 -5.67 5.84 -5.63
N TYR A 66 -5.07 6.75 -4.85
CA TYR A 66 -5.57 7.23 -3.57
C TYR A 66 -5.03 8.65 -3.26
N PRO A 67 -5.82 9.56 -2.67
CA PRO A 67 -7.25 9.39 -2.40
C PRO A 67 -8.03 9.16 -3.69
N ILE A 68 -9.10 8.35 -3.63
CA ILE A 68 -10.11 8.37 -4.69
C ILE A 68 -10.68 9.79 -4.60
N ASN A 69 -10.33 10.68 -5.53
CA ASN A 69 -10.60 12.12 -5.41
C ASN A 69 -11.96 12.46 -4.75
N SER A 70 -11.91 13.42 -3.83
CA SER A 70 -13.08 14.12 -3.26
C SER A 70 -13.95 14.77 -4.33
#